data_AF-A0A101H205-F1
#
_entry.id   AF-A0A101H205-F1
#
_cell.length_a   1.000
_cell.length_b   1.000
_cell.length_c   1.000
_cell.angle_alpha   90.00
_cell.angle_beta   90.00
_cell.angle_gamma   90.00
#
_symmetry.space_group_name_H-M   'P 1'
#
loop_
_entity.id
_entity.type
_entity.pdbx_description
1 polymer ?
#
loop_
_entity_poly.entity_id
_entity_poly.type
_entity_poly.pdbx_seq_one_letter_code
_entity_poly.pdbx_strand_id
1 'polypeptide(L)'
;NFDPQLERIVAEFFEGNFIYGSVMPGKRSGAYCSYASPEIHPYILANFGGKMSDVLTLAHELGHNLHAVLSSKQTMLNYETPLTMAESASIFSEMLMFSREGCGLARERWFRLTGNPLEKSRDRHF
;
A
#
# COMPACT_ATOMS: atom_id res chain seq x y z
N ASN A 1 -12.78 8.95 13.02
CA ASN A 1 -11.34 8.65 13.03
C ASN A 1 -11.23 7.15 13.22
N PHE A 2 -10.69 6.47 12.22
CA PHE A 2 -10.46 5.04 12.28
C PHE A 2 -9.42 4.66 13.35
N ASP A 3 -9.05 3.38 13.44
CA ASP A 3 -8.15 2.88 14.49
C ASP A 3 -6.73 3.49 14.39
N PRO A 4 -6.20 4.13 15.46
CA PRO A 4 -4.86 4.73 15.45
C PRO A 4 -3.70 3.74 15.24
N GLN A 5 -3.88 2.46 15.57
CA GLN A 5 -2.89 1.42 15.28
C GLN A 5 -2.77 1.18 13.78
N LEU A 6 -3.91 1.16 13.07
CA LEU A 6 -3.90 0.97 11.62
C LEU A 6 -3.28 2.18 10.92
N GLU A 7 -3.56 3.41 11.39
CA GLU A 7 -2.89 4.60 10.88
C GLU A 7 -1.36 4.51 11.05
N ARG A 8 -0.88 4.09 12.22
CA ARG A 8 0.56 3.93 12.46
C ARG A 8 1.20 2.91 11.52
N ILE A 9 0.59 1.72 11.39
CA ILE A 9 1.10 0.67 10.51
C ILE A 9 1.15 1.17 9.06
N VAL A 10 0.09 1.82 8.57
CA VAL A 10 0.08 2.39 7.21
C VAL A 10 1.16 3.46 7.04
N ALA A 11 1.34 4.35 8.02
CA ALA A 11 2.36 5.38 7.97
C ALA A 11 3.78 4.80 7.84
N GLU A 12 4.08 3.70 8.55
CA GLU A 12 5.36 2.99 8.45
C GLU A 12 5.67 2.53 7.02
N PHE A 13 4.67 2.11 6.23
CA PHE A 13 4.90 1.75 4.82
C PHE A 13 5.32 2.95 3.96
N PHE A 14 4.75 4.12 4.21
CA PHE A 14 5.06 5.35 3.48
C PHE A 14 6.39 5.95 3.89
N GLU A 15 6.72 5.90 5.18
CA GLU A 15 7.93 6.49 5.74
C GLU A 15 9.15 5.56 5.60
N GLY A 16 8.93 4.24 5.65
CA GLY A 16 9.98 3.22 5.66
C GLY A 16 10.47 2.72 4.30
N ASN A 17 10.09 3.35 3.19
CA ASN A 17 10.43 2.92 1.82
C ASN A 17 9.95 1.48 1.47
N PHE A 18 8.83 1.03 2.06
CA PHE A 18 8.25 -0.28 1.76
C PHE A 18 7.29 -0.26 0.56
N ILE A 19 7.14 0.90 -0.10
CA ILE A 19 6.31 1.06 -1.29
C ILE A 19 7.19 1.51 -2.46
N TYR A 20 7.45 0.59 -3.37
CA TYR A 20 8.17 0.84 -4.60
C TYR A 20 7.18 1.24 -5.70
N GLY A 21 6.76 2.51 -5.72
CA GLY A 21 5.68 3.00 -6.60
C GLY A 21 6.10 3.55 -7.98
N SER A 22 7.37 3.95 -8.17
CA SER A 22 7.81 4.59 -9.42
C SER A 22 7.71 3.67 -10.63
N VAL A 23 7.20 4.19 -11.74
CA VAL A 23 7.20 3.53 -13.05
C VAL A 23 8.60 3.60 -13.64
N MET A 24 9.19 2.46 -13.97
CA MET A 24 10.56 2.37 -14.51
C MET A 24 10.62 1.40 -15.70
N PRO A 25 11.46 1.68 -16.71
CA PRO A 25 11.72 0.74 -17.80
C PRO A 25 12.18 -0.62 -17.25
N GLY A 26 11.61 -1.71 -17.76
CA GLY A 26 11.97 -3.07 -17.34
C GLY A 26 11.41 -3.51 -15.98
N LYS A 27 10.73 -2.64 -15.23
CA LYS A 27 10.03 -3.03 -13.99
C LYS A 27 8.80 -3.88 -14.31
N ARG A 28 8.55 -4.90 -13.49
CA ARG A 28 7.33 -5.72 -13.57
C ARG A 28 6.08 -4.83 -13.53
N SER A 29 5.12 -5.10 -14.42
CA SER A 29 3.85 -4.38 -14.51
C SER A 29 2.89 -4.72 -13.37
N GLY A 30 1.93 -3.83 -13.12
CA GLY A 30 0.87 -4.02 -12.11
C GLY A 30 1.30 -3.56 -10.72
N ALA A 31 0.57 -4.03 -9.72
CA ALA A 31 0.92 -3.92 -8.32
C ALA A 31 0.77 -5.27 -7.62
N TYR A 32 1.54 -5.48 -6.55
CA TYR A 32 1.37 -6.61 -5.65
C TYR A 32 2.02 -6.31 -4.29
N CYS A 33 1.44 -6.90 -3.26
CA CYS A 33 2.00 -7.06 -1.94
C CYS A 33 2.81 -8.36 -1.86
N SER A 34 3.98 -8.31 -1.22
CA SER A 34 4.83 -9.48 -0.99
C SER A 34 5.20 -9.61 0.47
N TYR A 35 4.89 -10.77 1.01
CA TYR A 35 5.18 -11.19 2.37
C TYR A 35 5.37 -12.69 2.39
N ALA A 36 6.33 -13.18 3.18
CA ALA A 36 6.76 -14.58 3.12
C ALA A 36 6.97 -15.21 4.51
N SER A 37 7.03 -14.40 5.57
CA SER A 37 7.27 -14.89 6.93
C SER A 37 6.75 -13.84 7.93
N PRO A 38 6.25 -14.27 9.11
CA PRO A 38 5.89 -13.37 10.21
C PRO A 38 7.01 -12.41 10.63
N GLU A 39 8.28 -12.82 10.43
CA GLU A 39 9.46 -12.06 10.84
C GLU A 39 9.91 -11.00 9.82
N ILE A 40 9.38 -11.06 8.59
CA ILE A 40 9.82 -10.19 7.50
C ILE A 40 8.76 -9.12 7.26
N HIS A 41 9.19 -7.86 7.31
CA HIS A 41 8.31 -6.74 6.99
C HIS A 41 7.86 -6.82 5.52
N PRO A 42 6.55 -6.72 5.25
CA PRO A 42 6.05 -6.87 3.89
C PRO A 42 6.33 -5.60 3.07
N TYR A 43 6.22 -5.69 1.74
CA TYR A 43 6.43 -4.55 0.85
C TYR A 43 5.48 -4.59 -0.35
N ILE A 44 5.27 -3.42 -0.96
CA ILE A 44 4.47 -3.26 -2.17
C ILE A 44 5.38 -2.90 -3.32
N LEU A 45 5.23 -3.62 -4.43
CA LEU A 45 5.67 -3.14 -5.73
C LEU A 45 4.44 -2.63 -6.47
N ALA A 46 4.48 -1.39 -6.95
CA ALA A 46 3.40 -0.80 -7.73
C ALA A 46 3.95 0.03 -8.90
N ASN A 47 3.11 0.25 -9.90
CA ASN A 47 3.37 1.19 -10.98
C ASN A 47 2.35 2.33 -10.86
N PHE A 48 2.68 3.33 -10.05
CA PHE A 48 1.77 4.41 -9.72
C PHE A 48 1.89 5.55 -10.74
N GLY A 49 0.89 5.68 -11.61
CA GLY A 49 0.80 6.71 -12.65
C GLY A 49 0.00 7.94 -12.25
N GLY A 50 -0.50 8.01 -11.00
CA GLY A 50 -1.27 9.14 -10.49
C GLY A 50 -2.76 9.10 -10.83
N LYS A 51 -3.28 8.01 -11.40
CA LYS A 51 -4.71 7.85 -11.67
C LYS A 51 -5.44 7.37 -10.41
N MET A 52 -6.75 7.66 -10.33
CA MET A 52 -7.58 7.15 -9.23
C MET A 52 -7.59 5.61 -9.16
N SER A 53 -7.50 4.94 -10.31
CA SER A 53 -7.32 3.48 -10.37
C SER A 53 -6.07 3.03 -9.61
N ASP A 54 -4.98 3.78 -9.71
CA ASP A 54 -3.71 3.45 -9.06
C ASP A 54 -3.80 3.66 -7.54
N VAL A 55 -4.61 4.62 -7.09
CA VAL A 55 -4.92 4.85 -5.68
C VAL A 55 -5.71 3.67 -5.11
N LEU A 56 -6.74 3.20 -5.82
CA LEU A 56 -7.53 2.04 -5.41
C LEU A 56 -6.68 0.77 -5.38
N THR A 57 -5.87 0.55 -6.41
CA THR A 57 -4.91 -0.57 -6.43
C THR A 57 -3.92 -0.47 -5.28
N LEU A 58 -3.38 0.71 -4.97
CA LEU A 58 -2.49 0.86 -3.81
C LEU A 58 -3.21 0.57 -2.48
N ALA A 59 -4.47 1.00 -2.34
CA ALA A 59 -5.29 0.70 -1.18
C ALA A 59 -5.53 -0.81 -1.03
N HIS A 60 -5.79 -1.51 -2.13
CA HIS A 60 -5.92 -2.97 -2.19
C HIS A 60 -4.66 -3.64 -1.61
N GLU A 61 -3.48 -3.29 -2.14
CA GLU A 61 -2.21 -3.88 -1.68
C GLU A 61 -1.86 -3.52 -0.22
N LEU A 62 -2.23 -2.31 0.23
CA LEU A 62 -2.08 -1.91 1.62
C LEU A 62 -2.95 -2.77 2.57
N GLY A 63 -4.11 -3.22 2.11
CA GLY A 63 -4.95 -4.17 2.85
C GLY A 63 -4.24 -5.49 3.10
N HIS A 64 -3.53 -6.02 2.10
CA HIS A 64 -2.68 -7.21 2.27
C HIS A 64 -1.51 -6.96 3.24
N ASN A 65 -0.84 -5.82 3.13
CA ASN A 65 0.23 -5.44 4.06
C ASN A 65 -0.24 -5.35 5.50
N LEU A 66 -1.38 -4.68 5.75
CA LEU A 66 -1.98 -4.56 7.07
C LEU A 66 -2.31 -5.93 7.63
N HIS A 67 -2.91 -6.80 6.83
CA HIS A 67 -3.22 -8.17 7.22
C HIS A 67 -1.93 -8.93 7.60
N ALA A 68 -0.87 -8.86 6.78
CA ALA A 68 0.41 -9.48 7.07
C ALA A 68 1.03 -8.97 8.39
N VAL A 69 1.05 -7.66 8.63
CA VAL A 69 1.59 -7.08 9.87
C VAL A 69 0.79 -7.51 11.09
N LEU A 70 -0.54 -7.49 11.03
CA LEU A 70 -1.38 -7.91 12.15
C LEU A 70 -1.25 -9.41 12.45
N SER A 71 -1.03 -10.22 11.41
CA SER A 71 -0.82 -11.67 11.52
C SER A 71 0.60 -12.06 11.94
N SER A 72 1.55 -11.12 12.04
CA SER A 72 2.96 -11.40 12.41
C SER A 72 3.16 -12.08 13.76
N LYS A 73 2.16 -12.07 14.65
CA LYS A 73 2.18 -12.78 15.93
C LYS A 73 1.81 -14.27 15.83
N GLN A 74 1.35 -14.71 14.65
CA GLN A 74 0.99 -16.09 14.41
C GLN A 74 2.21 -16.95 14.09
N THR A 75 2.08 -18.26 14.25
CA THR A 75 3.07 -19.22 13.75
C THR A 75 3.08 -19.23 12.23
N MET A 76 4.16 -19.71 11.61
CA MET A 76 4.26 -19.81 10.15
C MET A 76 3.05 -20.53 9.52
N LEU A 77 2.54 -21.59 10.16
CA LEU A 77 1.38 -22.35 9.69
C LEU A 77 0.07 -21.55 9.69
N ASN A 78 -0.06 -20.57 10.59
CA ASN A 78 -1.27 -19.74 10.73
C ASN A 78 -1.12 -18.35 10.09
N TYR A 79 0.09 -17.97 9.70
CA TYR A 79 0.39 -16.72 9.03
C TYR A 79 -0.02 -16.74 7.57
N GLU A 80 0.19 -17.88 6.90
CA GLU A 80 -0.31 -18.09 5.55
C GLU A 80 -1.82 -18.29 5.57
N THR A 81 -2.55 -17.29 5.10
CA THR A 81 -4.01 -17.35 5.03
C THR A 81 -4.48 -17.79 3.64
N PRO A 82 -5.63 -18.49 3.52
CA PRO A 82 -6.25 -18.75 2.23
C PRO A 82 -6.50 -17.45 1.45
N LEU A 83 -6.38 -17.50 0.12
CA LEU A 83 -6.53 -16.33 -0.74
C LEU A 83 -7.84 -15.56 -0.49
N THR A 84 -8.96 -16.26 -0.28
CA THR A 84 -10.26 -15.64 0.01
C THR A 84 -10.25 -14.77 1.27
N MET A 85 -9.49 -15.16 2.30
CA MET A 85 -9.31 -14.38 3.52
C MET A 85 -8.38 -13.18 3.27
N ALA A 86 -7.30 -13.39 2.52
CA ALA A 86 -6.40 -12.30 2.13
C ALA A 86 -7.14 -11.22 1.30
N GLU A 87 -7.99 -11.64 0.36
CA GLU A 87 -8.81 -10.75 -0.47
C GLU A 87 -9.90 -10.02 0.33
N SER A 88 -10.41 -10.63 1.40
CA SER A 88 -11.35 -9.93 2.29
C SER A 88 -10.72 -8.67 2.90
N ALA A 89 -9.42 -8.72 3.24
CA ALA A 89 -8.70 -7.57 3.77
C ALA A 89 -8.39 -6.50 2.71
N SER A 90 -8.02 -6.90 1.49
CA SER A 90 -7.74 -5.96 0.40
C SER A 90 -9.00 -5.24 -0.07
N ILE A 91 -10.10 -5.96 -0.28
CA ILE A 91 -11.39 -5.38 -0.66
C ILE A 91 -11.93 -4.47 0.45
N PHE A 92 -11.76 -4.85 1.72
CA PHE A 92 -12.14 -3.99 2.84
C PHE A 92 -11.37 -2.66 2.80
N SER A 93 -10.07 -2.69 2.51
CA SER A 93 -9.24 -1.48 2.38
C SER A 93 -9.70 -0.59 1.21
N GLU A 94 -10.09 -1.17 0.07
CA GLU A 94 -10.71 -0.41 -1.02
C GLU A 94 -12.02 0.25 -0.59
N MET A 95 -12.91 -0.48 0.10
CA MET A 95 -14.18 0.05 0.59
C MET A 95 -13.98 1.24 1.53
N LEU A 96 -12.92 1.25 2.35
CA LEU A 96 -12.58 2.39 3.20
C LEU A 96 -12.27 3.65 2.40
N MET A 97 -11.70 3.54 1.19
CA MET A 97 -11.45 4.70 0.33
C MET A 97 -12.74 5.36 -0.17
N PHE A 98 -13.81 4.57 -0.35
CA PHE A 98 -15.13 5.07 -0.72
C PHE A 98 -15.96 5.56 0.48
N SER A 99 -15.52 5.24 1.70
CA SER A 99 -16.18 5.71 2.93
C SER A 99 -15.97 7.21 3.15
N ARG A 100 -16.84 7.80 4.00
CA ARG A 100 -16.82 9.23 4.34
C ARG A 100 -15.46 9.70 4.90
N GLU A 101 -14.69 8.82 5.54
CA GLU A 101 -13.36 9.12 6.07
C GLU A 101 -12.27 9.05 4.98
N GLY A 102 -12.37 8.11 4.02
CA GLY A 102 -11.43 7.97 2.91
C GLY A 102 -11.49 9.11 1.89
N CYS A 103 -12.69 9.63 1.62
CA CYS A 103 -12.90 10.72 0.67
C CYS A 103 -12.22 12.05 1.09
N GLY A 104 -11.98 12.25 2.40
CA GLY A 104 -11.25 13.40 2.95
C GLY A 104 -9.72 13.22 2.93
N LEU A 105 -9.24 12.06 3.37
CA LEU A 105 -7.80 11.73 3.42
C LEU A 105 -7.15 11.61 2.03
N ALA A 106 -7.88 11.08 1.05
CA ALA A 106 -7.43 10.87 -0.33
C ALA A 106 -6.99 12.17 -1.03
N ARG A 107 -7.57 13.32 -0.65
CA ARG A 107 -7.41 14.57 -1.40
C ARG A 107 -6.25 15.44 -0.89
N GLU A 108 -5.92 15.40 0.39
CA GLU A 108 -4.99 16.37 1.01
C GLU A 108 -3.59 15.80 1.30
N ARG A 109 -3.49 14.53 1.73
CA ARG A 109 -2.23 13.90 2.16
C ARG A 109 -1.44 13.28 0.99
N TRP A 110 -2.12 12.87 -0.07
CA TRP A 110 -1.54 12.10 -1.20
C TRP A 110 -0.84 12.93 -2.27
N PHE A 111 -1.26 14.20 -2.46
CA PHE A 111 -0.52 15.16 -3.29
C PHE A 111 0.85 15.48 -2.72
N ARG A 112 1.02 15.38 -1.39
CA ARG A 112 2.25 15.72 -0.68
C ARG A 112 3.29 14.58 -0.72
N LEU A 113 2.84 13.32 -0.76
CA LEU A 113 3.72 12.13 -0.76
C LEU A 113 4.25 11.77 -2.15
N THR A 114 3.49 12.02 -3.21
CA THR A 114 3.90 11.67 -4.58
C THR A 114 4.76 12.74 -5.24
N GLY A 115 4.64 14.01 -4.81
CA GLY A 115 5.19 15.15 -5.52
C GLY A 115 4.47 15.32 -6.86
N ASN A 116 4.36 16.56 -7.34
CA ASN A 116 3.82 16.82 -8.67
C ASN A 116 4.59 15.98 -9.71
N PRO A 117 3.93 15.07 -10.47
CA PRO A 117 4.59 14.29 -11.51
C PRO A 117 5.26 15.17 -12.58
N LEU A 118 4.86 16.43 -12.70
CA LEU A 118 5.43 17.41 -13.63
C LEU A 118 6.70 18.09 -13.11
N GLU A 119 7.08 17.94 -11.84
CA GLU A 119 8.31 18.55 -11.28
C GLU A 119 9.49 17.57 -11.19
N LYS A 120 9.26 16.27 -11.04
CA LYS A 120 10.34 15.27 -10.88
C LYS A 120 11.10 14.92 -12.17
N SER A 121 10.73 15.49 -13.32
CA SER A 121 11.48 15.32 -14.57
C SER A 121 12.58 16.36 -14.80
N ARG A 122 12.75 17.34 -13.90
CA ARG A 122 13.80 18.38 -14.05
C ARG A 122 15.09 18.10 -13.30
N ASP A 123 15.07 17.25 -12.28
CA ASP A 123 16.25 16.97 -11.46
C ASP A 123 16.51 15.46 -11.37
N ARG A 124 17.44 14.99 -12.21
CA ARG A 124 18.54 14.04 -11.90
C ARG A 124 19.02 13.36 -13.19
N HIS A 125 19.93 14.04 -13.88
CA HIS A 125 21.13 13.36 -14.39
C HIS A 125 21.98 13.01 -13.17
N PHE A 126 22.36 11.74 -13.06
CA PHE A 126 23.61 11.15 -12.55
C PHE A 126 23.35 9.66 -12.29
#